data_AF-I3TFV0-F1
#
_entry.id   AF-I3TFV0-F1
#
_cell.length_a   1.000
_cell.length_b   1.000
_cell.length_c   1.000
_cell.angle_alpha   90.00
_cell.angle_beta   90.00
_cell.angle_gamma   90.00
#
_symmetry.space_group_name_H-M   'P 1'
#
loop_
_entity.id
_entity.type
_entity.pdbx_description
1 polymer ?
#
loop_
_entity_poly.entity_id
_entity_poly.type
_entity_poly.pdbx_seq_one_letter_code
_entity_poly.pdbx_strand_id
1 'polypeptide(L)'
;MAAVGKVVLYLYPMFEEYAVKAFYYSDEGRLAETWEFKEVKNVVITAKQVSLSRQLAKEPLAIVVDVERPVVEFKGGVLKIAGGGRE
;
A
#
# COMPACT_ATOMS: atom_id res chain seq x y z
N MET A 1 -1.81 -4.93 -23.03
CA MET A 1 -1.57 -4.14 -21.80
C MET A 1 -0.86 -5.05 -20.83
N ALA A 2 0.25 -4.62 -20.21
CA ALA A 2 0.90 -5.42 -19.18
C ALA A 2 -0.07 -5.64 -18.03
N ALA A 3 -0.01 -6.81 -17.42
CA ALA A 3 -0.89 -7.19 -16.34
C ALA A 3 -0.40 -6.51 -15.05
N VAL A 4 -1.25 -5.70 -14.40
CA VAL A 4 -0.85 -4.83 -13.29
C VAL A 4 -1.56 -5.28 -12.02
N GLY A 5 -0.77 -5.72 -11.04
CA GLY A 5 -1.27 -5.98 -9.70
C GLY A 5 -1.60 -4.68 -8.95
N LYS A 6 -2.27 -4.82 -7.81
CA LYS A 6 -2.71 -3.70 -6.99
C LYS A 6 -2.33 -3.90 -5.54
N VAL A 7 -1.77 -2.89 -4.90
CA VAL A 7 -1.66 -2.85 -3.44
C VAL A 7 -2.71 -1.89 -2.90
N VAL A 8 -3.59 -2.41 -2.06
CA VAL A 8 -4.60 -1.63 -1.33
C VAL A 8 -4.09 -1.41 0.08
N LEU A 9 -3.93 -0.15 0.47
CA LEU A 9 -3.48 0.27 1.79
C LEU A 9 -4.65 0.84 2.56
N TYR A 10 -4.86 0.34 3.77
CA TYR A 10 -5.73 0.97 4.76
C TYR A 10 -4.87 1.57 5.85
N LEU A 11 -4.89 2.90 5.94
CA LEU A 11 -4.18 3.66 6.95
C LEU A 11 -5.17 4.03 8.05
N TYR A 12 -4.89 3.57 9.27
CA TYR A 12 -5.64 3.91 10.48
C TYR A 12 -4.83 4.97 11.23
N PRO A 13 -5.28 6.24 11.24
CA PRO A 13 -4.62 7.29 11.99
C PRO A 13 -4.61 6.97 13.49
N MET A 14 -3.47 7.15 14.12
CA MET A 14 -3.27 7.09 15.57
C MET A 14 -2.51 8.35 16.02
N PHE A 15 -2.29 8.52 17.32
CA PHE A 15 -1.54 9.68 17.80
C PHE A 15 -0.08 9.59 17.31
N GLU A 16 0.33 10.55 16.48
CA GLU A 16 1.68 10.67 15.88
C GLU A 16 2.12 9.53 14.94
N GLU A 17 1.23 8.60 14.58
CA GLU A 17 1.55 7.45 13.74
C GLU A 17 0.33 6.87 13.03
N TYR A 18 0.56 5.83 12.22
CA TYR A 18 -0.45 5.03 11.55
C TYR A 18 -0.26 3.55 11.87
N ALA A 19 -1.38 2.84 11.97
CA ALA A 19 -1.40 1.41 11.71
C ALA A 19 -1.78 1.21 10.24
N VAL A 20 -1.02 0.40 9.50
CA VAL A 20 -1.23 0.19 8.06
C VAL A 20 -1.50 -1.27 7.80
N LYS A 21 -2.61 -1.57 7.13
CA LYS A 21 -2.86 -2.89 6.53
C LYS A 21 -2.72 -2.78 5.02
N ALA A 22 -1.87 -3.62 4.45
CA ALA A 22 -1.61 -3.65 3.02
C ALA A 22 -2.05 -5.00 2.44
N PHE A 23 -2.80 -4.96 1.35
CA PHE A 23 -3.30 -6.13 0.64
C PHE A 23 -2.79 -6.09 -0.80
N TYR A 24 -2.04 -7.10 -1.22
CA TYR A 24 -1.61 -7.22 -2.61
C TYR A 24 -2.53 -8.16 -3.36
N TYR A 25 -3.10 -7.65 -4.45
CA TYR A 25 -3.88 -8.39 -5.41
C TYR A 25 -3.07 -8.55 -6.69
N SER A 26 -2.99 -9.78 -7.18
CA SER A 26 -2.48 -10.10 -8.52
C SER A 26 -3.30 -9.38 -9.61
N ASP A 27 -2.75 -9.39 -10.81
CA ASP A 27 -3.42 -8.98 -12.05
C ASP A 27 -4.74 -9.74 -12.34
N GLU A 28 -4.87 -10.97 -11.84
CA GLU A 28 -6.11 -11.76 -11.87
C GLU A 28 -7.15 -11.30 -10.82
N GLY A 29 -6.83 -10.30 -10.00
CA GLY A 29 -7.68 -9.81 -8.92
C GLY A 29 -7.72 -10.72 -7.69
N ARG A 30 -6.84 -11.73 -7.61
CA ARG A 30 -6.73 -12.62 -6.45
C ARG A 30 -5.80 -12.02 -5.40
N LEU A 31 -6.22 -12.10 -4.13
CA LEU A 31 -5.37 -11.73 -2.99
C LEU A 31 -4.16 -12.67 -2.94
N ALA A 32 -2.96 -12.11 -3.06
CA ALA A 32 -1.70 -12.83 -3.06
C ALA A 32 -0.97 -12.69 -1.72
N GLU A 33 -0.93 -11.48 -1.14
CA GLU A 33 -0.21 -11.21 0.10
C GLU A 33 -0.97 -10.21 0.99
N THR A 34 -0.69 -10.27 2.29
CA THR A 34 -1.23 -9.34 3.29
C THR A 34 -0.13 -9.00 4.28
N TRP A 35 -0.01 -7.71 4.59
CA TRP A 35 0.94 -7.20 5.56
C TRP A 35 0.27 -6.26 6.56
N GLU A 36 0.74 -6.31 7.80
CA GLU A 36 0.32 -5.38 8.85
C GLU A 36 1.54 -4.69 9.46
N PHE A 37 1.46 -3.38 9.57
CA PHE A 37 2.51 -2.53 10.12
C PHE A 37 1.93 -1.64 11.22
N LYS A 38 2.68 -1.48 12.31
CA LYS A 38 2.39 -0.55 13.39
C LYS A 38 3.51 0.49 13.47
N GLU A 39 3.28 1.58 14.21
CA GLU A 39 4.28 2.64 14.42
C GLU A 39 4.78 3.26 13.10
N VAL A 40 3.92 3.30 12.08
CA VAL A 40 4.25 3.88 10.78
C VAL A 40 4.10 5.39 10.88
N LYS A 41 5.21 6.11 10.81
CA LYS A 41 5.27 7.57 10.85
C LYS A 41 5.20 8.21 9.46
N ASN A 42 5.63 7.47 8.45
CA ASN A 42 5.65 7.94 7.06
C ASN A 42 5.38 6.79 6.08
N VAL A 43 4.54 7.02 5.08
CA VAL A 43 4.28 6.10 3.97
C VAL A 43 4.79 6.72 2.68
N VAL A 44 5.78 6.07 2.05
CA VAL A 44 6.39 6.53 0.80
C VAL A 44 5.98 5.58 -0.32
N ILE A 45 5.30 6.12 -1.34
CA ILE A 45 4.81 5.33 -2.47
C ILE A 45 5.56 5.76 -3.73
N THR A 46 6.24 4.81 -4.38
CA THR A 46 6.93 5.00 -5.66
C THR A 46 6.29 4.09 -6.69
N ALA A 47 5.27 4.61 -7.38
CA ALA A 47 4.50 3.87 -8.36
C ALA A 47 4.10 4.77 -9.54
N LYS A 48 3.74 4.14 -10.67
CA LYS A 48 3.27 4.87 -11.86
C LYS A 48 1.95 5.59 -11.59
N GLN A 49 1.08 4.98 -10.79
CA GLN A 49 -0.22 5.54 -10.46
C GLN A 49 -0.59 5.23 -9.01
N VAL A 50 -1.04 6.27 -8.31
CA VAL A 50 -1.64 6.21 -6.98
C VAL A 50 -3.03 6.79 -7.08
N SER A 51 -4.02 6.04 -6.63
CA SER A 51 -5.43 6.43 -6.68
C SER A 51 -5.99 6.54 -5.27
N LEU A 52 -6.64 7.66 -5.00
CA LEU A 52 -7.37 7.92 -3.76
C LEU A 52 -8.80 8.28 -4.12
N SER A 53 -9.74 7.44 -3.72
CA SER A 53 -11.17 7.63 -4.01
C SER A 53 -11.89 8.25 -2.81
N ARG A 54 -13.04 8.89 -3.06
CA ARG A 54 -13.96 9.31 -2.01
C ARG A 54 -14.40 8.09 -1.18
N GLN A 55 -14.38 8.23 0.13
CA GLN A 55 -14.72 7.17 1.07
C GLN A 55 -16.00 7.50 1.83
N LEU A 56 -16.77 6.45 2.18
CA LEU A 56 -17.99 6.58 2.97
C LEU A 56 -17.70 6.87 4.45
N ALA A 57 -16.58 6.34 4.93
CA ALA A 57 -16.08 6.56 6.29
C ALA A 57 -14.82 7.42 6.24
N LYS A 58 -14.58 8.15 7.33
CA LYS A 58 -13.37 8.96 7.51
C LYS A 58 -12.13 8.08 7.65
N GLU A 59 -12.26 6.94 8.31
CA GLU A 59 -11.16 6.04 8.65
C GLU A 59 -11.61 4.57 8.49
N PRO A 60 -10.71 3.67 8.04
CA PRO A 60 -9.34 3.96 7.58
C PRO A 60 -9.30 4.71 6.24
N LEU A 61 -8.23 5.46 6.00
CA LEU A 61 -7.95 6.04 4.68
C LEU A 61 -7.44 4.94 3.75
N ALA A 62 -8.20 4.67 2.68
CA ALA A 62 -7.81 3.70 1.65
C ALA A 62 -6.98 4.35 0.52
N ILE A 63 -5.80 3.82 0.21
CA ILE A 63 -4.97 4.21 -0.95
C ILE A 63 -4.78 2.98 -1.84
N VAL A 64 -4.98 3.14 -3.15
CA VAL A 64 -4.74 2.07 -4.13
C VAL A 64 -3.53 2.42 -4.97
N VAL A 65 -2.58 1.49 -5.05
CA VAL A 65 -1.35 1.64 -5.80
C VAL A 65 -1.31 0.60 -6.90
N ASP A 66 -1.18 1.05 -8.15
CA ASP A 66 -1.00 0.16 -9.29
C ASP A 66 0.48 -0.21 -9.39
N VAL A 67 0.78 -1.50 -9.20
CA VAL A 67 2.15 -1.99 -9.05
C VAL A 67 2.32 -3.40 -9.59
N GLU A 68 3.36 -3.57 -10.42
CA GLU A 68 3.86 -4.86 -10.83
C GLU A 68 4.89 -5.35 -9.80
N ARG A 69 4.64 -6.51 -9.17
CA ARG A 69 5.51 -7.16 -8.16
C ARG A 69 5.98 -6.18 -7.07
N PRO A 70 5.12 -5.86 -6.09
CA PRO A 70 5.42 -4.83 -5.10
C PRO A 70 6.63 -5.20 -4.24
N VAL A 71 7.48 -4.21 -3.99
CA VAL A 71 8.48 -4.28 -2.91
C VAL A 71 7.94 -3.47 -1.73
N VAL A 72 7.78 -4.14 -0.59
CA VAL A 72 7.28 -3.55 0.65
C VAL A 72 8.38 -3.61 1.71
N GLU A 73 8.83 -2.45 2.18
CA GLU A 73 9.89 -2.36 3.20
C GLU A 73 9.44 -1.47 4.36
N PHE A 74 9.69 -1.91 5.58
CA PHE A 74 9.45 -1.11 6.78
C PHE A 74 10.74 -0.96 7.59
N LYS A 75 11.20 0.28 7.77
CA LYS A 75 12.41 0.59 8.54
C LYS A 75 12.30 1.93 9.24
N GLY A 76 12.54 1.94 10.56
CA GLY A 76 12.59 3.17 11.35
C GLY A 76 11.30 4.00 11.29
N GLY A 77 10.14 3.36 11.24
CA GLY A 77 8.84 4.04 11.12
C GLY A 77 8.48 4.49 9.70
N VAL A 78 9.30 4.21 8.68
CA VAL A 78 9.00 4.51 7.28
C VAL A 78 8.57 3.23 6.56
N LEU A 79 7.35 3.23 6.05
CA LEU A 79 6.82 2.18 5.17
C LEU A 79 6.99 2.62 3.71
N LYS A 80 7.76 1.84 2.93
CA LYS A 80 7.98 2.07 1.51
C LYS A 80 7.26 1.04 0.67
N ILE A 81 6.59 1.50 -0.38
CA ILE A 81 5.93 0.64 -1.37
C ILE A 81 6.38 1.10 -2.75
N ALA A 82 7.09 0.23 -3.45
CA ALA A 82 7.62 0.52 -4.77
C ALA A 82 7.17 -0.52 -5.80
N GLY A 83 6.99 -0.06 -7.04
CA GLY A 83 6.84 -0.95 -8.20
C GLY A 83 8.16 -1.18 -8.89
N GLY A 84 8.59 -2.44 -8.89
CA GLY A 84 9.87 -2.85 -9.46
C GLY A 84 10.48 -3.97 -8.64
N GLY A 85 10.44 -5.19 -9.18
CA GLY A 85 11.47 -6.16 -8.83
C GLY A 85 12.82 -5.56 -9.19
N ARG A 86 13.82 -5.72 -8.33
CA ARG A 86 15.21 -5.43 -8.68
C ARG A 86 15.54 -6.09 -10.02
N GLU A 87 15.95 -5.28 -10.99
CA GLU A 87 16.99 -5.64 -11.95
C GLU A 87 18.18 -4.71 -11.70
#